data_AF-A0A177G4T3-F1
#
_entry.id   AF-A0A177G4T3-F1
#
_cell.length_a   1.000
_cell.length_b   1.000
_cell.length_c   1.000
_cell.angle_alpha   90.00
_cell.angle_beta   90.00
_cell.angle_gamma   90.00
#
_symmetry.space_group_name_H-M   'P 1'
#
loop_
_entity.id
_entity.type
_entity.pdbx_description
1 polymer ?
#
loop_
_entity_poly.entity_id
_entity_poly.type
_entity_poly.pdbx_seq_one_letter_code
_entity_poly.pdbx_strand_id
1 'polypeptide(L)'
;MDHETARFFDVEEQLARLSGLSDQLEAFSRTVDFEVFRPDLEQALAYSDGGKSGRPPFDPILMFKILMIQTLNNLSDERMEYLINDRLSFMRFLGLGLSDRVPDAKTV
;
A
#
# COMPACT_ATOMS: atom_id res chain seq x y z
N MET A 1 -13.76 10.74 -34.49
CA MET A 1 -13.42 11.24 -33.14
C MET A 1 -14.65 10.86 -32.33
N ASP A 2 -14.60 9.86 -31.44
CA ASP A 2 -14.15 10.03 -30.04
C ASP A 2 -13.87 8.64 -29.39
N HIS A 3 -12.71 8.04 -29.67
CA HIS A 3 -12.31 6.75 -29.05
C HIS A 3 -11.30 6.90 -27.91
N GLU A 4 -10.98 8.12 -27.49
CA GLU A 4 -9.89 8.37 -26.54
C GLU A 4 -10.37 8.51 -25.08
N THR A 5 -11.66 8.74 -24.85
CA THR A 5 -12.21 8.96 -23.49
C THR A 5 -12.56 7.66 -22.76
N ALA A 6 -12.72 6.53 -23.45
CA ALA A 6 -13.26 5.30 -22.86
C ALA A 6 -12.27 4.48 -21.99
N ARG A 7 -10.99 4.87 -21.88
CA ARG A 7 -9.96 4.07 -21.18
C ARG A 7 -9.52 4.61 -19.81
N PHE A 8 -9.83 5.87 -19.49
CA PHE A 8 -9.42 6.50 -18.22
C PHE A 8 -10.54 6.58 -17.18
N PHE A 9 -11.81 6.54 -17.60
CA PHE A 9 -12.96 6.73 -16.70
C PHE A 9 -13.43 5.46 -15.96
N ASP A 10 -12.87 4.28 -16.27
CA ASP A 10 -13.32 3.01 -15.68
C ASP A 10 -12.64 2.69 -14.33
N VAL A 11 -11.52 3.34 -13.98
CA VAL A 11 -10.81 3.04 -12.72
C VAL A 11 -11.64 3.46 -11.50
N GLU A 12 -12.25 4.64 -11.54
CA GLU A 12 -13.12 5.12 -10.46
C GLU A 12 -14.38 4.26 -10.35
N GLU A 13 -14.97 3.84 -11.48
CA GLU A 13 -16.12 2.92 -11.50
C GLU A 13 -15.74 1.56 -10.90
N GLN A 14 -14.57 1.02 -11.26
CA GLN A 14 -14.07 -0.24 -10.72
C GLN A 14 -13.78 -0.13 -9.21
N LEU A 15 -13.18 0.96 -8.74
CA LEU A 15 -12.98 1.21 -7.31
C LEU A 15 -14.32 1.34 -6.56
N ALA A 16 -15.32 1.99 -7.15
CA ALA A 16 -16.66 2.10 -6.57
C ALA A 16 -17.37 0.74 -6.47
N ARG A 17 -17.22 -0.11 -7.50
CA ARG A 17 -17.72 -1.50 -7.47
C ARG A 17 -17.03 -2.32 -6.37
N LEU A 18 -15.73 -2.18 -6.19
CA LEU A 18 -14.98 -2.84 -5.12
C LEU A 18 -15.44 -2.37 -3.73
N SER A 19 -15.68 -1.07 -3.55
CA SER A 19 -16.27 -0.53 -2.32
C SER A 19 -17.63 -1.16 -1.97
N GLY A 20 -18.42 -1.53 -2.98
CA GLY A 20 -19.68 -2.24 -2.81
C GLY A 20 -19.53 -3.72 -2.39
N LEU A 21 -18.35 -4.32 -2.55
CA LEU A 21 -18.10 -5.76 -2.37
C LEU A 21 -17.44 -6.13 -1.03
N SER A 22 -17.69 -5.38 0.04
CA SER A 22 -17.07 -5.59 1.36
C SER A 22 -15.54 -5.50 1.33
N ASP A 23 -15.02 -4.38 0.85
CA ASP A 23 -13.58 -4.08 0.91
C ASP A 23 -13.16 -3.84 2.37
N GLN A 24 -12.67 -4.90 3.02
CA GLN A 24 -12.17 -4.87 4.40
C GLN A 24 -11.03 -3.86 4.57
N LEU A 25 -10.18 -3.67 3.56
CA LEU A 25 -9.07 -2.72 3.62
C LEU A 25 -9.57 -1.27 3.60
N GLU A 26 -10.61 -0.99 2.82
CA GLU A 26 -11.29 0.30 2.85
C GLU A 26 -11.92 0.59 4.22
N ALA A 27 -12.52 -0.42 4.86
CA ALA A 27 -13.06 -0.29 6.21
C ALA A 27 -11.95 0.04 7.24
N PHE A 28 -10.78 -0.61 7.14
CA PHE A 28 -9.62 -0.28 7.96
C PHE A 28 -9.14 1.17 7.73
N SER A 29 -9.03 1.60 6.47
CA SER A 29 -8.59 2.97 6.14
C SER A 29 -9.52 4.05 6.69
N ARG A 30 -10.82 3.75 6.82
CA ARG A 30 -11.81 4.71 7.35
C ARG A 30 -11.86 4.76 8.87
N THR A 31 -11.52 3.66 9.53
CA THR A 31 -11.69 3.51 10.99
C THR A 31 -10.40 3.70 11.77
N VAL A 32 -9.25 3.40 11.17
CA VAL A 32 -7.94 3.47 11.80
C VAL A 32 -7.19 4.68 11.25
N ASP A 33 -6.90 5.64 12.13
CA ASP A 33 -5.88 6.63 11.85
C ASP A 33 -4.50 5.98 12.06
N PHE A 34 -3.83 5.60 10.98
CA PHE A 34 -2.55 4.92 11.04
C PHE A 34 -1.39 5.82 11.49
N GLU A 35 -1.54 7.15 11.39
CA GLU A 35 -0.49 8.08 11.78
C GLU A 35 -0.21 8.05 13.29
N VAL A 36 -1.16 7.57 14.09
CA VAL A 36 -0.96 7.37 15.53
C VAL A 36 0.18 6.40 15.85
N PHE A 37 0.53 5.49 14.92
CA PHE A 37 1.62 4.52 15.09
C PHE A 37 2.99 5.08 14.67
N ARG A 38 3.04 6.23 13.99
CA ARG A 38 4.29 6.80 13.46
C ARG A 38 5.38 6.97 14.53
N PRO A 39 5.10 7.53 15.73
CA PRO A 39 6.12 7.72 16.74
C PRO A 39 6.75 6.40 17.20
N ASP A 40 5.94 5.35 17.37
CA ASP A 40 6.40 4.04 17.80
C ASP A 40 7.23 3.36 16.70
N LEU A 41 6.79 3.48 15.44
CA LEU A 41 7.49 2.92 14.28
C LEU A 41 8.83 3.63 14.04
N GLU A 42 8.87 4.96 14.09
CA GLU A 42 10.10 5.73 13.95
C GLU A 42 11.09 5.42 15.08
N GLN A 43 10.59 5.28 16.31
CA GLN A 43 11.43 4.86 17.43
C GLN A 43 12.01 3.46 17.21
N ALA A 44 11.18 2.48 16.82
CA ALA A 44 11.63 1.11 16.56
C ALA A 44 12.67 1.05 15.44
N LEU A 45 12.49 1.81 14.36
CA LEU A 45 13.42 1.87 13.23
C LEU A 45 14.71 2.62 13.56
N ALA A 46 14.65 3.68 14.38
CA ALA A 46 15.83 4.44 14.79
C ALA A 46 16.86 3.59 15.56
N TYR A 47 16.43 2.52 16.25
CA TYR A 47 17.34 1.56 16.88
C TYR A 47 18.13 0.70 15.88
N SER A 48 17.69 0.62 14.61
CA SER A 48 18.31 -0.20 13.56
C SER A 48 19.27 0.56 12.64
N ASP A 49 19.31 1.90 12.73
CA ASP A 49 19.97 2.82 11.78
C ASP A 49 21.50 2.96 11.99
N GLY A 50 22.20 1.84 12.09
CA GLY A 50 23.66 1.77 12.08
C GLY A 50 24.27 2.04 10.69
N GLY A 51 24.29 3.31 10.25
CA GLY A 51 25.09 3.78 9.12
C GLY A 51 24.29 4.32 7.94
N LYS A 52 24.13 5.65 7.87
CA LYS A 52 23.42 6.34 6.79
C LYS A 52 24.25 6.38 5.50
N SER A 53 24.11 5.35 4.68
CA SER A 53 24.58 5.33 3.28
C SER A 53 23.65 4.42 2.47
N GLY A 54 22.71 4.99 1.71
CA GLY A 54 21.79 4.19 0.90
C GLY A 54 20.62 4.95 0.31
N ARG A 55 19.76 4.21 -0.41
CA ARG A 55 18.47 4.67 -0.93
C ARG A 55 17.58 5.09 0.25
N PRO A 56 16.83 6.21 0.17
CA PRO A 56 15.94 6.61 1.25
C PRO A 56 14.99 5.47 1.64
N PRO A 57 14.78 5.23 2.96
CA PRO A 57 13.83 4.24 3.43
C PRO A 57 12.41 4.62 3.00
N PHE A 58 11.53 3.62 2.91
CA PHE A 58 10.11 3.86 2.69
C PHE A 58 9.48 4.51 3.93
N ASP A 59 8.33 5.16 3.74
CA ASP A 59 7.55 5.68 4.85
C ASP A 59 7.14 4.53 5.81
N PRO A 60 7.34 4.69 7.13
CA PRO A 60 7.06 3.62 8.10
C PRO A 60 5.59 3.22 8.14
N ILE A 61 4.66 4.15 7.91
CA ILE A 61 3.23 3.84 7.87
C ILE A 61 2.90 3.00 6.63
N LEU A 62 3.50 3.32 5.48
CA LEU A 62 3.37 2.49 4.27
C LEU A 62 3.83 1.05 4.53
N MET A 63 5.01 0.87 5.12
CA MET A 63 5.55 -0.47 5.43
C MET A 63 4.65 -1.21 6.43
N PHE A 64 4.18 -0.52 7.47
CA PHE A 64 3.26 -1.11 8.46
C PHE A 64 1.96 -1.60 7.81
N LYS A 65 1.37 -0.80 6.90
CA LYS A 65 0.19 -1.19 6.15
C LYS A 65 0.44 -2.41 5.23
N ILE A 66 1.62 -2.51 4.61
CA ILE A 66 2.02 -3.66 3.80
C ILE A 66 2.06 -4.93 4.66
N LEU A 67 2.74 -4.88 5.81
CA LEU A 67 2.82 -6.00 6.75
C LEU A 67 1.43 -6.43 7.24
N MET A 68 0.52 -5.48 7.44
CA MET A 68 -0.87 -5.78 7.82
C MET A 68 -1.59 -6.55 6.71
N ILE A 69 -1.47 -6.13 5.45
CA ILE A 69 -2.05 -6.88 4.32
C ILE A 69 -1.45 -8.28 4.24
N GLN A 70 -0.14 -8.42 4.34
CA GLN A 70 0.54 -9.71 4.31
C GLN A 70 0.03 -10.64 5.41
N THR A 71 -0.08 -10.13 6.64
CA THR A 71 -0.56 -10.90 7.79
C THR A 71 -2.01 -11.33 7.60
N LEU A 72 -2.89 -10.42 7.17
CA LEU A 72 -4.32 -10.72 6.97
C LEU A 72 -4.58 -11.73 5.84
N ASN A 73 -3.71 -11.78 4.84
CA ASN A 73 -3.88 -12.62 3.65
C ASN A 73 -2.87 -13.79 3.59
N ASN A 74 -2.03 -13.93 4.63
CA ASN A 74 -0.98 -14.94 4.76
C ASN A 74 -0.04 -15.00 3.52
N LEU A 75 0.40 -13.83 3.05
CA LEU A 75 1.19 -13.66 1.82
C LEU A 75 2.70 -13.69 2.10
N SER A 76 3.48 -14.26 1.18
CA SER A 76 4.93 -14.07 1.12
C SER A 76 5.30 -12.69 0.59
N ASP A 77 6.55 -12.27 0.76
CA ASP A 77 7.06 -10.98 0.27
C ASP A 77 7.00 -10.89 -1.26
N GLU A 78 7.38 -11.96 -1.96
CA GLU A 78 7.26 -12.07 -3.42
C GLU A 78 5.81 -11.93 -3.89
N ARG A 79 4.88 -12.56 -3.17
CA ARG A 79 3.47 -12.48 -3.51
C ARG A 79 2.90 -11.10 -3.20
N MET A 80 3.40 -10.46 -2.15
CA MET A 80 3.01 -9.10 -1.78
C MET A 80 3.45 -8.10 -2.83
N GLU A 81 4.71 -8.13 -3.26
CA GLU A 81 5.22 -7.26 -4.33
C GLU A 81 4.36 -7.38 -5.60
N TYR A 82 4.07 -8.61 -6.03
CA TYR A 82 3.20 -8.85 -7.19
C TYR A 82 1.80 -8.25 -7.00
N LEU A 83 1.17 -8.48 -5.84
CA LEU A 83 -0.22 -8.06 -5.61
C LEU A 83 -0.38 -6.55 -5.37
N ILE A 84 0.63 -5.85 -4.84
CA ILE A 84 0.59 -4.37 -4.77
C ILE A 84 0.52 -3.79 -6.19
N ASN A 85 1.29 -4.35 -7.13
CA ASN A 85 1.31 -3.88 -8.51
C ASN A 85 0.07 -4.28 -9.32
N ASP A 86 -0.60 -5.38 -8.94
CA ASP A 86 -1.75 -5.93 -9.69
C ASP A 86 -3.11 -5.45 -9.16
N ARG A 87 -3.23 -5.19 -7.85
CA ARG A 87 -4.53 -4.91 -7.21
C ARG A 87 -4.73 -3.44 -6.88
N LEU A 88 -5.65 -2.81 -7.60
CA LEU A 88 -6.10 -1.43 -7.34
C LEU A 88 -6.58 -1.21 -5.90
N SER A 89 -7.23 -2.20 -5.26
CA SER A 89 -7.64 -2.08 -3.86
C SER A 89 -6.45 -1.98 -2.89
N PHE A 90 -5.35 -2.67 -3.19
CA PHE A 90 -4.13 -2.60 -2.39
C PHE A 90 -3.43 -1.25 -2.61
N MET A 91 -3.29 -0.81 -3.85
CA MET A 91 -2.72 0.52 -4.16
C MET A 91 -3.53 1.64 -3.47
N ARG A 92 -4.86 1.59 -3.54
CA ARG A 92 -5.75 2.55 -2.87
C ARG A 92 -5.56 2.55 -1.35
N PHE A 93 -5.49 1.37 -0.72
CA PHE A 93 -5.27 1.26 0.73
C PHE A 93 -3.92 1.81 1.18
N LEU A 94 -2.88 1.54 0.38
CA LEU A 94 -1.51 1.98 0.62
C LEU A 94 -1.30 3.47 0.27
N GLY A 95 -2.25 4.11 -0.41
CA GLY A 95 -2.12 5.49 -0.88
C GLY A 95 -1.14 5.66 -2.03
N LEU A 96 -0.93 4.60 -2.82
CA LEU A 96 -0.01 4.57 -3.96
C LEU A 96 -0.75 4.87 -5.27
N GLY A 97 -0.18 5.74 -6.09
CA GLY A 97 -0.53 5.90 -7.49
C GLY A 97 0.13 4.84 -8.38
N LEU A 98 -0.33 4.74 -9.63
CA LEU A 98 0.14 3.73 -10.62
C LEU A 98 1.64 3.82 -10.95
N SER A 99 2.27 4.96 -10.69
CA SER A 99 3.69 5.20 -10.97
C SER A 99 4.53 5.33 -9.71
N ASP A 100 3.93 5.12 -8.53
CA ASP A 100 4.66 5.20 -7.28
C ASP A 100 5.55 3.99 -7.08
N ARG A 101 6.65 4.19 -6.36
CA ARG A 101 7.60 3.14 -6.04
C ARG A 101 6.97 2.17 -5.04
N VAL A 102 7.02 0.89 -5.36
CA VAL A 102 6.63 -0.21 -4.45
C VAL A 102 7.89 -0.85 -3.83
N PRO A 103 7.86 -1.26 -2.55
CA PRO A 103 8.92 -2.10 -1.97
C PRO A 103 9.04 -3.43 -2.71
N ASP A 104 10.26 -3.82 -3.04
CA ASP A 104 10.52 -5.16 -3.56
C ASP A 104 10.47 -6.20 -2.42
N ALA A 105 10.39 -7.48 -2.78
CA ALA A 105 10.31 -8.59 -1.83
C ALA A 105 11.50 -8.69 -0.87
N LYS A 106 12.63 -8.02 -1.15
CA LYS A 106 13.80 -8.01 -0.26
C LYS A 106 13.79 -6.83 0.71
N THR A 107 12.84 -5.92 0.54
CA THR A 107 12.69 -4.72 1.36
C THR A 107 11.57 -4.86 2.40
N VAL A 108 10.61 -5.76 2.17
CA VAL A 108 9.47 -6.03 3.05
C VAL A 108 9.89 -6.84 4.28
#